data_AF-A0A8K0KC59-F1
#
_entry.id   AF-A0A8K0KC59-F1
#
_cell.length_a   1.000
_cell.length_b   1.000
_cell.length_c   1.000
_cell.angle_alpha   90.00
_cell.angle_beta   90.00
_cell.angle_gamma   90.00
#
_symmetry.space_group_name_H-M   'P 1'
#
loop_
_entity.id
_entity.type
_entity.pdbx_description
1 polymer ?
#
loop_
_entity_poly.entity_id
_entity_poly.type
_entity_poly.pdbx_seq_one_letter_code
_entity_poly.pdbx_strand_id
1 'polypeptide(L)'
;MLKRREELWESKPVIVMMYEQLRDQISKGEQLITVFHTMCNSLNVGESTYNLLEAQMARVQLLKWAETIDQLSKNIALHGSIGEEETQGRVLKLQQSIRMSVTIFLRQTIADLPTLPSESRLKELQENR
;
A
#
# COMPACT_ATOMS: atom_id res chain seq x y z
N MET A 1 12.22 -6.95 42.38
CA MET A 1 10.99 -7.14 41.57
C MET A 1 10.71 -6.00 40.58
N LEU A 2 11.15 -4.76 40.80
CA LEU A 2 10.93 -3.66 39.81
C LEU A 2 11.84 -3.73 38.56
N LYS A 3 13.10 -4.18 38.68
CA LYS A 3 14.05 -4.18 37.54
C LYS A 3 13.61 -5.00 36.31
N ARG A 4 12.98 -6.16 36.53
CA ARG A 4 12.47 -7.01 35.43
C ARG A 4 11.30 -6.36 34.65
N ARG A 5 10.63 -5.37 35.24
CA ARG A 5 9.50 -4.65 34.61
C ARG A 5 9.96 -3.43 33.80
N GLU A 6 11.15 -2.90 34.11
CA GLU A 6 11.78 -1.79 33.36
C GLU A 6 12.54 -2.32 32.12
N GLU A 7 13.15 -3.51 32.20
CA GLU A 7 13.86 -4.14 31.07
C GLU A 7 12.93 -4.56 29.90
N LEU A 8 11.64 -4.80 30.16
CA LEU A 8 10.65 -5.13 29.11
C LEU A 8 10.23 -3.92 28.25
N TRP A 9 10.56 -2.70 28.65
CA TRP A 9 10.21 -1.47 27.92
C TRP A 9 11.27 -1.00 26.93
N GLU A 10 12.47 -1.60 26.92
CA GLU A 10 13.55 -1.13 26.03
C GLU A 10 13.37 -1.57 24.57
N SER A 11 12.46 -2.52 24.28
CA SER A 11 12.20 -3.03 22.94
C SER A 11 10.72 -2.85 22.56
N LYS A 12 10.49 -2.16 21.45
CA LYS A 12 9.15 -1.99 20.88
C LYS A 12 8.59 -3.36 20.46
N PRO A 13 7.35 -3.72 20.83
CA PRO A 13 6.78 -5.01 20.43
C PRO A 13 6.72 -5.14 18.91
N VAL A 14 7.07 -6.31 18.38
CA VAL A 14 7.13 -6.59 16.93
C VAL A 14 5.83 -6.22 16.23
N ILE A 15 4.68 -6.51 16.84
CA ILE A 15 3.37 -6.16 16.29
C ILE A 15 3.21 -4.65 16.09
N VAL A 16 3.71 -3.83 17.02
CA VAL A 16 3.67 -2.37 16.91
C VAL A 16 4.58 -1.90 15.78
N MET A 17 5.77 -2.50 15.64
CA MET A 17 6.67 -2.21 14.52
C MET A 17 6.03 -2.55 13.16
N MET A 18 5.33 -3.69 13.07
CA MET A 18 4.61 -4.09 11.86
C MET A 18 3.50 -3.09 11.49
N TYR A 19 2.75 -2.59 12.48
CA TYR A 19 1.70 -1.59 12.24
C TYR A 19 2.26 -0.26 11.76
N GLU A 20 3.36 0.21 12.33
CA GLU A 20 4.00 1.44 11.89
C GLU A 20 4.57 1.32 10.50
N GLN A 21 5.23 0.20 10.21
CA GLN A 21 5.69 -0.11 8.86
C GLN A 21 4.52 -0.12 7.87
N LEU A 22 3.36 -0.66 8.26
CA LEU A 22 2.17 -0.66 7.42
C LEU A 22 1.69 0.77 7.16
N ARG A 23 1.63 1.62 8.19
CA ARG A 23 1.22 3.03 8.07
C ARG A 23 2.17 3.80 7.15
N ASP A 24 3.47 3.60 7.29
CA ASP A 24 4.48 4.26 6.46
C ASP A 24 4.37 3.80 5.00
N GLN A 25 4.11 2.51 4.76
CA GLN A 25 3.86 2.01 3.40
C GLN A 25 2.58 2.60 2.82
N ILE A 26 1.49 2.69 3.58
CA ILE A 26 0.24 3.32 3.11
C ILE A 26 0.51 4.77 2.67
N SER A 27 1.21 5.56 3.49
CA SER A 27 1.52 6.95 3.16
C SER A 27 2.39 7.09 1.91
N LYS A 28 3.40 6.21 1.72
CA LYS A 28 4.20 6.17 0.49
C LYS A 28 3.36 5.79 -0.73
N GLY A 29 2.41 4.90 -0.53
CA GLY A 29 1.46 4.47 -1.55
C GLY A 29 0.57 5.58 -2.07
N GLU A 30 -0.01 6.37 -1.18
CA GLU A 30 -0.85 7.52 -1.53
C GLU A 30 -0.09 8.52 -2.43
N GLN A 31 1.19 8.76 -2.14
CA GLN A 31 2.05 9.59 -2.98
C GLN A 31 2.26 8.96 -4.37
N LEU A 32 2.55 7.66 -4.42
CA LEU A 32 2.74 6.94 -5.69
C LEU A 32 1.47 6.91 -6.55
N ILE A 33 0.30 6.72 -5.93
CA ILE A 33 -1.01 6.82 -6.58
C ILE A 33 -1.20 8.20 -7.19
N THR A 34 -0.92 9.26 -6.42
CA THR A 34 -1.05 10.65 -6.89
C THR A 34 -0.15 10.93 -8.10
N VAL A 35 1.12 10.49 -8.04
CA VAL A 35 2.06 10.63 -9.15
C VAL A 35 1.58 9.87 -10.38
N PHE A 36 1.12 8.64 -10.22
CA PHE A 36 0.61 7.84 -11.34
C PHE A 36 -0.64 8.46 -11.99
N HIS A 37 -1.59 8.96 -11.19
CA HIS A 37 -2.74 9.70 -11.72
C HIS A 37 -2.32 10.93 -12.51
N THR A 38 -1.32 11.67 -12.02
CA THR A 38 -0.80 12.87 -12.70
C THR A 38 -0.19 12.50 -14.06
N MET A 39 0.60 11.42 -14.11
CA MET A 39 1.17 10.90 -15.35
C MET A 39 0.07 10.48 -16.34
N CYS A 40 -0.92 9.72 -15.89
CA CYS A 40 -2.04 9.28 -16.73
C CYS A 40 -2.83 10.46 -17.28
N ASN A 41 -3.13 11.47 -16.46
CA ASN A 41 -3.85 12.66 -16.91
C ASN A 41 -3.06 13.44 -17.97
N SER A 42 -1.77 13.67 -17.72
CA SER A 42 -0.86 14.35 -18.66
C SER A 42 -0.79 13.63 -20.01
N LEU A 43 -0.56 12.31 -19.99
CA LEU A 43 -0.50 11.50 -21.21
C LEU A 43 -1.85 11.47 -21.97
N ASN A 44 -2.97 11.42 -21.26
CA ASN A 44 -4.30 11.40 -21.89
C ASN A 44 -4.72 12.72 -22.54
N VAL A 45 -4.05 13.83 -22.22
CA VAL A 45 -4.23 15.13 -22.90
C VAL A 45 -3.13 15.44 -23.92
N GLY A 46 -2.27 14.46 -24.23
CA GLY A 46 -1.20 14.62 -25.22
C GLY A 46 -0.03 15.48 -24.75
N GLU A 47 0.17 15.65 -23.45
CA GLU A 47 1.38 16.31 -22.93
C GLU A 47 2.60 15.39 -23.04
N SER A 48 3.78 16.03 -23.06
CA SER A 48 5.08 15.35 -23.13
C SER A 48 5.91 15.52 -21.85
N THR A 49 5.27 15.98 -20.76
CA THR A 49 5.90 16.14 -19.43
C THR A 49 6.38 14.81 -18.87
N TYR A 50 5.64 13.75 -19.19
CA TYR A 50 5.97 12.36 -18.86
C TYR A 50 5.97 11.54 -20.13
N ASN A 51 6.76 10.47 -20.16
CA ASN A 51 6.70 9.49 -21.24
C ASN A 51 5.95 8.21 -20.81
N LEU A 52 5.52 7.43 -21.81
CA LEU A 52 4.75 6.21 -21.57
C LEU A 52 5.52 5.18 -20.73
N LEU A 53 6.84 5.09 -20.92
CA LEU A 53 7.70 4.17 -20.18
C LEU A 53 7.74 4.51 -18.68
N GLU A 54 7.89 5.79 -18.33
CA GLU A 54 7.85 6.26 -16.94
C GLU A 54 6.52 5.91 -16.27
N ALA A 55 5.40 6.12 -16.98
CA ALA A 55 4.08 5.80 -16.46
C ALA A 55 3.88 4.28 -16.30
N GLN A 56 4.40 3.47 -17.23
CA GLN A 56 4.43 2.01 -17.08
C GLN A 56 5.27 1.57 -15.88
N MET A 57 6.44 2.17 -15.67
CA MET A 57 7.28 1.91 -14.51
C MET A 57 6.58 2.27 -13.20
N ALA A 58 5.90 3.42 -13.15
CA ALA A 58 5.10 3.84 -12.00
C ALA A 58 3.97 2.83 -11.71
N ARG A 59 3.28 2.31 -12.74
CA ARG A 59 2.28 1.24 -12.59
C ARG A 59 2.87 -0.02 -11.97
N VAL A 60 4.04 -0.45 -12.43
CA VAL A 60 4.74 -1.63 -11.87
C VAL A 60 5.13 -1.40 -10.40
N GLN A 61 5.63 -0.22 -10.05
CA GLN A 61 5.94 0.14 -8.68
C GLN A 61 4.69 0.10 -7.78
N LEU A 62 3.56 0.57 -8.31
CA LEU A 62 2.25 0.55 -7.63
C LEU A 62 1.80 -0.89 -7.31
N LEU A 63 1.92 -1.80 -8.26
CA LEU A 63 1.57 -3.21 -8.06
C LEU A 63 2.48 -3.89 -7.03
N LYS A 64 3.80 -3.63 -7.07
CA LYS A 64 4.76 -4.15 -6.08
C LYS A 64 4.50 -3.60 -4.67
N TRP A 65 4.15 -2.33 -4.58
CA TRP A 65 3.75 -1.71 -3.32
C TRP A 65 2.48 -2.36 -2.75
N ALA A 66 1.47 -2.59 -3.60
CA ALA A 66 0.24 -3.28 -3.21
C ALA A 66 0.51 -4.68 -2.66
N GLU A 67 1.37 -5.46 -3.33
CA GLU A 67 1.82 -6.77 -2.87
C GLU A 67 2.55 -6.71 -1.51
N THR A 68 3.41 -5.69 -1.33
CA THR A 68 4.15 -5.48 -0.07
C THR A 68 3.19 -5.24 1.10
N ILE A 69 2.20 -4.37 0.91
CA ILE A 69 1.18 -4.07 1.92
C ILE A 69 0.27 -5.28 2.19
N ASP A 70 -0.11 -6.01 1.14
CA ASP A 70 -0.89 -7.24 1.28
C ASP A 70 -0.15 -8.24 2.18
N GLN A 71 1.12 -8.51 1.87
CA GLN A 71 1.94 -9.44 2.64
C GLN A 71 2.14 -8.97 4.10
N LEU A 72 2.35 -7.68 4.33
CA LEU A 72 2.53 -7.14 5.68
C LEU A 72 1.25 -7.27 6.51
N SER A 73 0.10 -6.94 5.94
CA SER A 73 -1.19 -7.07 6.63
C SER A 73 -1.56 -8.53 6.90
N LYS A 74 -1.16 -9.46 6.03
CA LYS A 74 -1.28 -10.90 6.27
C LYS A 74 -0.40 -11.35 7.44
N ASN A 75 0.85 -10.86 7.52
CA ASN A 75 1.74 -11.16 8.65
C ASN A 75 1.17 -10.64 9.98
N ILE A 76 0.57 -9.44 9.98
CA ILE A 76 -0.12 -8.87 11.14
C ILE A 76 -1.30 -9.75 11.58
N ALA A 77 -2.11 -10.24 10.62
CA ALA A 77 -3.26 -11.10 10.88
C ALA A 77 -2.90 -12.45 11.50
N LEU A 78 -1.70 -12.97 11.18
CA LEU A 78 -1.21 -14.25 11.68
C LEU A 78 -0.38 -14.13 12.97
N HIS A 79 0.04 -12.91 13.33
CA HIS A 79 0.90 -12.69 14.49
C HIS A 79 0.17 -12.99 15.81
N GLY A 80 0.61 -13.99 16.56
CA GLY A 80 0.04 -14.33 17.86
C GLY A 80 -1.19 -15.24 17.83
N SER A 81 -1.46 -15.91 16.70
CA SER A 81 -2.58 -16.87 16.51
C SER A 81 -2.45 -18.18 17.30
N ILE A 82 -1.62 -18.23 18.34
CA ILE A 82 -1.31 -19.44 19.12
C ILE A 82 -1.46 -19.09 20.61
N GLY A 83 -2.63 -19.34 21.20
CA GLY A 83 -2.87 -19.30 22.66
C GLY A 83 -4.36 -19.15 23.04
N GLU A 84 -4.79 -19.76 24.14
CA GLU A 84 -6.21 -19.97 24.48
C GLU A 84 -6.77 -18.99 25.54
N GLU A 85 -6.37 -17.71 25.56
CA GLU A 85 -6.86 -16.74 26.58
C GLU A 85 -7.78 -15.65 26.00
N GLU A 86 -8.86 -15.31 26.72
CA GLU A 86 -9.91 -14.35 26.34
C GLU A 86 -9.39 -12.95 25.91
N THR A 87 -8.22 -12.54 26.40
CA THR A 87 -7.51 -11.32 26.00
C THR A 87 -7.06 -11.35 24.54
N GLN A 88 -6.87 -12.53 23.95
CA GLN A 88 -6.58 -12.70 22.52
C GLN A 88 -7.77 -12.35 21.64
N GLY A 89 -9.02 -12.50 22.10
CA GLY A 89 -10.19 -12.27 21.26
C GLY A 89 -10.28 -10.85 20.70
N ARG A 90 -9.93 -9.83 21.51
CA ARG A 90 -9.90 -8.43 21.05
C ARG A 90 -8.69 -8.13 20.16
N VAL A 91 -7.54 -8.72 20.47
CA VAL A 91 -6.29 -8.55 19.70
C VAL A 91 -6.43 -9.17 18.30
N LEU A 92 -6.93 -10.40 18.22
CA LEU A 92 -7.20 -11.09 16.96
C LEU A 92 -8.23 -10.33 16.12
N LYS A 93 -9.32 -9.85 16.74
CA LYS A 93 -10.31 -9.00 16.05
C LYS A 93 -9.68 -7.75 15.46
N LEU A 94 -8.80 -7.07 16.19
CA LEU A 94 -8.09 -5.89 15.69
C LEU A 94 -7.21 -6.26 14.49
N GLN A 95 -6.37 -7.29 14.60
CA GLN A 95 -5.49 -7.75 13.52
C GLN A 95 -6.25 -8.14 12.25
N GLN A 96 -7.38 -8.85 12.41
CA GLN A 96 -8.27 -9.19 11.29
C GLN A 96 -8.93 -7.94 10.70
N SER A 97 -9.30 -6.96 11.53
CA SER A 97 -9.85 -5.69 11.05
C SER A 97 -8.84 -4.90 10.23
N ILE A 98 -7.55 -4.87 10.63
CA ILE A 98 -6.49 -4.27 9.80
C ILE A 98 -6.37 -4.99 8.46
N ARG A 99 -6.29 -6.33 8.45
CA ARG A 99 -6.22 -7.10 7.20
C ARG A 99 -7.40 -6.83 6.29
N MET A 100 -8.60 -6.80 6.83
CA MET A 100 -9.83 -6.49 6.09
C MET A 100 -9.77 -5.08 5.50
N SER A 101 -9.37 -4.08 6.30
CA SER A 101 -9.25 -2.69 5.86
C SER A 101 -8.24 -2.54 4.72
N VAL A 102 -7.07 -3.17 4.84
CA VAL A 102 -6.05 -3.18 3.79
C VAL A 102 -6.57 -3.86 2.52
N THR A 103 -7.29 -4.96 2.66
CA THR A 103 -7.86 -5.69 1.51
C THR A 103 -8.88 -4.84 0.75
N ILE A 104 -9.76 -4.14 1.48
CA ILE A 104 -10.75 -3.24 0.89
C ILE A 104 -10.05 -2.09 0.17
N PHE A 105 -9.10 -1.45 0.85
CA PHE A 105 -8.31 -0.35 0.30
C PHE A 105 -7.61 -0.76 -1.00
N LEU A 106 -6.86 -1.87 -1.02
CA LEU A 106 -6.17 -2.34 -2.22
C LEU A 106 -7.13 -2.65 -3.37
N ARG A 107 -8.29 -3.24 -3.08
CA ARG A 107 -9.32 -3.51 -4.11
C ARG A 107 -9.84 -2.22 -4.73
N GLN A 108 -10.16 -1.23 -3.91
CA GLN A 108 -10.63 0.08 -4.39
C GLN A 108 -9.53 0.76 -5.21
N THR A 109 -8.32 0.86 -4.65
CA THR A 109 -7.18 1.47 -5.35
C THR A 109 -6.92 0.83 -6.71
N ILE A 110 -6.86 -0.51 -6.79
CA ILE A 110 -6.57 -1.21 -8.05
C ILE A 110 -7.72 -1.05 -9.05
N ALA A 111 -8.98 -1.08 -8.59
CA ALA A 111 -10.14 -0.88 -9.45
C ALA A 111 -10.21 0.54 -10.02
N ASP A 112 -9.77 1.54 -9.25
CA ASP A 112 -9.80 2.95 -9.62
C ASP A 112 -8.55 3.39 -10.43
N LEU A 113 -7.59 2.49 -10.69
CA LEU A 113 -6.38 2.85 -11.43
C LEU A 113 -6.72 3.24 -12.88
N PRO A 114 -6.34 4.46 -13.33
CA PRO A 114 -6.57 4.90 -14.70
C PRO A 114 -5.77 4.06 -15.70
N THR A 115 -6.34 3.90 -16.89
CA THR A 115 -5.68 3.22 -18.00
C THR A 115 -4.69 4.15 -18.69
N LEU A 116 -3.53 3.59 -19.07
CA LEU A 116 -2.58 4.29 -19.91
C LEU A 116 -3.05 4.24 -21.38
N PRO A 117 -2.88 5.30 -22.17
CA PRO A 117 -3.12 5.26 -23.59
C PRO A 117 -2.14 4.27 -24.26
N SER A 118 -2.54 3.67 -25.38
CA SER A 118 -1.59 2.95 -26.25
C SER A 118 -0.62 3.92 -26.90
N GLU A 119 0.54 3.43 -27.37
CA GLU A 119 1.51 4.27 -28.11
C GLU A 119 0.87 4.96 -29.32
N SER A 120 0.04 4.24 -30.08
CA SER A 120 -0.70 4.81 -31.21
C SER A 120 -1.63 5.93 -30.78
N ARG A 121 -2.38 5.73 -29.68
CA ARG A 121 -3.32 6.71 -29.17
C ARG A 121 -2.61 7.94 -28.61
N LEU A 122 -1.49 7.75 -27.91
CA LEU A 122 -0.68 8.84 -27.42
C LEU A 122 -0.14 9.71 -28.57
N LYS A 123 0.32 9.06 -29.65
CA LYS A 123 0.80 9.76 -30.84
C LYS A 123 -0.32 10.59 -31.49
N GLU A 124 -1.52 10.03 -31.64
CA GLU A 124 -2.69 10.79 -32.11
C GLU A 124 -3.03 11.99 -31.22
N LEU A 125 -2.96 11.82 -29.89
CA LEU A 125 -3.25 12.91 -28.94
C LEU A 125 -2.21 14.04 -29.04
N GLN A 126 -0.95 13.70 -29.27
CA GLN A 126 0.14 14.67 -29.44
C GLN A 126 0.07 15.40 -30.79
N GLU A 127 -0.37 14.73 -31.86
CA GLU A 127 -0.52 15.31 -33.20
C GLU A 127 -1.74 16.25 -33.31
N ASN A 128 -2.79 16.03 -32.51
CA ASN A 128 -4.03 16.83 -32.51
C ASN A 128 -4.03 18.01 -31.51
N ARG A 129 -2.88 18.33 -30.91
CA ARG A 129 -2.73 19.38 -29.88
C ARG A 129 -2.27 20.71 -30.48
#